data_AF-A0A0S7X891-F1
#
_entry.id   AF-A0A0S7X891-F1
#
_cell.length_a   1.000
_cell.length_b   1.000
_cell.length_c   1.000
_cell.angle_alpha   90.00
_cell.angle_beta   90.00
_cell.angle_gamma   90.00
#
_symmetry.space_group_name_H-M   'P 1'
#
loop_
_entity.id
_entity.type
_entity.pdbx_description
1 polymer ?
#
loop_
_entity_poly.entity_id
_entity_poly.type
_entity_poly.pdbx_seq_one_letter_code
_entity_poly.pdbx_strand_id
1 'polypeptide(L)'
;MPVKRFSTISFFDGPPVVTCMGFCVHEGKLTEPVDCFDHPYWDQVRDKISEKATDIRRQGFIGAAMLPFTELEYGGIVDKLNKIDNKFKVR
;
A
#
# COMPACT_ATOMS: atom_id res chain seq x y z
N MET A 1 -1.34 1.54 6.23
CA MET A 1 -0.69 1.97 7.48
C MET A 1 -1.26 3.30 7.89
N PRO A 2 -1.92 3.41 9.06
CA PRO A 2 -2.37 4.69 9.60
C PRO A 2 -1.16 5.49 10.08
N VAL A 3 -0.95 6.66 9.49
CA VAL A 3 0.21 7.52 9.77
C VAL A 3 -0.25 8.91 10.19
N LYS A 4 0.62 9.61 10.93
CA LYS A 4 0.38 11.00 11.31
C LYS A 4 0.39 11.90 10.07
N ARG A 5 -0.26 13.05 10.14
CA ARG A 5 -0.22 14.08 9.09
C ARG A 5 1.23 14.43 8.72
N PHE A 6 1.46 14.70 7.44
CA PHE A 6 2.79 15.00 6.87
C PHE A 6 3.83 13.87 6.95
N SER A 7 3.41 12.63 7.22
CA SER A 7 4.30 11.48 7.09
C SER A 7 4.67 11.23 5.63
N THR A 8 5.93 10.84 5.37
CA THR A 8 6.41 10.49 4.04
C THR A 8 6.17 9.01 3.72
N ILE A 9 6.29 8.66 2.43
CA ILE A 9 6.43 7.28 1.97
C ILE A 9 7.88 6.84 2.12
N SER A 10 8.11 5.53 2.30
CA SER A 10 9.45 4.97 2.48
C SER A 10 9.59 3.65 1.71
N PHE A 11 9.94 2.57 2.40
CA PHE A 11 10.30 1.27 1.84
C PHE A 11 9.32 0.74 0.80
N PHE A 12 9.84 0.39 -0.38
CA PHE A 12 9.09 -0.21 -1.49
C PHE A 12 7.84 0.61 -1.89
N ASP A 13 8.00 1.93 -1.96
CA ASP A 13 6.94 2.90 -2.25
C ASP A 13 5.70 2.73 -1.34
N GLY A 14 5.92 2.26 -0.11
CA GLY A 14 4.86 1.94 0.83
C GLY A 14 5.35 1.67 2.27
N PRO A 15 4.71 0.74 3.00
CA PRO A 15 3.44 0.09 2.63
C PRO A 15 2.33 1.13 2.42
N PRO A 16 1.20 0.82 1.76
CA PRO A 16 0.14 1.81 1.51
C PRO A 16 -0.21 2.56 2.79
N VAL A 17 -0.14 3.89 2.79
CA VAL A 17 -0.39 4.72 3.98
C VAL A 17 -1.72 5.46 3.88
N VAL A 18 -2.27 5.86 5.03
CA VAL A 18 -3.47 6.69 5.13
C VAL A 18 -3.33 7.66 6.30
N THR A 19 -3.75 8.90 6.09
CA THR A 19 -3.88 9.93 7.12
C THR A 19 -5.37 10.24 7.35
N CYS A 20 -5.74 10.70 8.54
CA CYS A 20 -7.12 11.06 8.85
C CYS A 20 -7.16 12.31 9.73
N MET A 21 -7.88 13.33 9.25
CA MET A 21 -8.03 14.62 9.93
C MET A 21 -9.51 14.84 10.26
N GLY A 22 -9.82 14.96 11.55
CA GLY A 22 -11.16 15.25 12.05
C GLY A 22 -11.41 16.75 12.18
N PHE A 23 -12.60 17.20 11.78
CA PHE A 23 -13.04 18.59 11.84
C PHE A 23 -14.46 18.66 12.39
N CYS A 24 -14.80 19.75 13.08
CA CYS A 24 -16.18 20.14 13.31
C CYS A 24 -16.60 21.21 12.30
N VAL A 25 -17.86 21.19 11.88
CA VAL A 25 -18.43 22.17 10.94
C VAL A 25 -19.46 23.02 11.67
N HIS A 26 -19.32 24.34 11.61
CA HIS A 26 -20.32 25.29 12.10
C HIS A 26 -20.41 26.48 11.14
N GLU A 27 -21.62 26.79 10.67
CA GLU A 27 -21.88 27.88 9.71
C GLU A 27 -20.95 27.85 8.47
N GLY A 28 -20.69 26.65 7.94
CA GLY A 28 -19.81 26.47 6.77
C GLY A 28 -18.32 26.67 7.04
N LYS A 29 -17.90 26.87 8.30
CA LYS A 29 -16.49 26.97 8.70
C LYS A 29 -16.03 25.67 9.37
N LEU A 30 -14.80 25.26 9.04
CA LEU A 30 -14.11 24.16 9.68
C LEU A 30 -13.34 24.66 10.90
N THR A 31 -13.25 23.83 11.94
CA THR A 31 -12.29 24.04 13.04
C THR A 31 -10.86 23.77 12.59
N GLU A 32 -9.90 23.99 13.48
CA GLU A 32 -8.59 23.36 13.34
C GLU A 32 -8.74 21.83 13.31
N PRO A 33 -7.88 21.12 12.55
CA PRO A 33 -7.99 19.68 12.46
C PRO A 33 -7.37 18.96 13.64
N VAL A 34 -7.96 17.81 13.98
CA VAL A 34 -7.37 16.82 14.88
C VAL A 34 -6.86 15.63 14.08
N ASP A 35 -5.61 15.22 14.29
CA ASP A 35 -5.05 14.02 13.67
C ASP A 35 -5.57 12.77 14.39
N CYS A 36 -6.41 11.99 13.72
CA CYS A 36 -7.05 10.80 14.30
C CYS A 36 -6.05 9.65 14.54
N PHE A 37 -4.86 9.70 13.94
CA PHE A 37 -3.80 8.70 14.07
C PHE A 37 -2.63 9.15 14.93
N ASP A 38 -2.67 10.37 15.47
CA ASP A 38 -1.72 10.91 16.45
C ASP A 38 -2.06 10.46 17.88
N HIS A 39 -2.04 9.14 18.09
CA HIS A 39 -2.23 8.53 19.40
C HIS A 39 -1.29 7.31 19.55
N PRO A 40 -0.68 7.07 20.74
CA PRO A 40 0.31 5.99 20.93
C PRO A 40 -0.20 4.59 20.61
N TYR A 41 -1.51 4.34 20.74
CA TYR A 41 -2.11 3.08 20.32
C TYR A 41 -1.79 2.73 18.86
N TRP A 42 -1.73 3.73 17.98
CA TRP A 42 -1.45 3.53 16.57
C TRP A 42 0.02 3.18 16.30
N ASP A 43 0.95 3.41 17.23
CA ASP A 43 2.34 2.96 17.10
C ASP A 43 2.40 1.42 17.04
N GLN A 44 1.69 0.75 17.95
CA GLN A 44 1.59 -0.72 17.95
C GLN A 44 0.95 -1.28 16.67
N VAL A 45 -0.02 -0.56 16.11
CA VAL A 45 -0.63 -0.93 14.82
C VAL A 45 0.38 -0.77 13.68
N ARG A 46 1.16 0.32 13.69
CA ARG A 46 2.23 0.57 12.70
C ARG A 46 3.31 -0.50 12.78
N ASP A 47 3.75 -0.90 13.97
CA ASP A 47 4.77 -1.95 14.15
C ASP A 47 4.34 -3.27 13.50
N LYS A 48 3.11 -3.72 13.77
CA LYS A 48 2.55 -4.95 13.18
C LYS A 48 2.44 -4.87 11.65
N ILE A 49 2.09 -3.69 11.12
CA ILE A 49 2.00 -3.50 9.66
C ILE A 49 3.39 -3.52 9.04
N SER A 50 4.39 -2.92 9.68
CA SER A 50 5.79 -2.92 9.21
C SER A 50 6.37 -4.33 9.15
N GLU A 51 6.12 -5.15 10.18
CA GLU A 51 6.51 -6.57 10.19
C GLU A 51 5.85 -7.32 9.03
N LYS A 52 4.53 -7.21 8.88
CA LYS A 52 3.79 -7.87 7.79
C LYS A 52 4.23 -7.40 6.41
N ALA A 53 4.55 -6.10 6.24
CA ALA A 53 5.06 -5.57 4.99
C ALA A 53 6.41 -6.21 4.63
N THR A 54 7.29 -6.39 5.61
CA THR A 54 8.57 -7.07 5.43
C THR A 54 8.37 -8.54 5.04
N ASP A 55 7.45 -9.24 5.70
CA ASP A 55 7.20 -10.66 5.43
C ASP A 55 6.58 -10.91 4.05
N ILE A 56 5.64 -10.07 3.61
CA ILE A 56 5.11 -10.14 2.24
C ILE A 56 6.25 -9.90 1.23
N ARG A 57 7.16 -8.97 1.53
CA ARG A 57 8.24 -8.63 0.59
C ARG A 57 9.30 -9.71 0.44
N ARG A 58 9.47 -10.58 1.44
CA ARG A 58 10.31 -11.78 1.34
C ARG A 58 9.83 -12.78 0.27
N GLN A 59 8.57 -12.70 -0.16
CA GLN A 59 8.01 -13.59 -1.18
C GLN A 59 8.38 -13.17 -2.63
N GLY A 60 9.04 -12.02 -2.82
CA GLY A 60 9.40 -11.54 -4.16
C GLY A 60 8.15 -11.14 -4.96
N PHE A 61 7.93 -11.73 -6.12
CA PHE A 61 6.77 -11.46 -7.00
C PHE A 61 5.80 -12.65 -7.08
N ILE A 62 5.86 -13.55 -6.11
CA ILE A 62 5.08 -14.79 -6.07
C ILE A 62 3.87 -14.62 -5.14
N GLY A 63 2.72 -15.15 -5.56
CA GLY A 63 1.51 -15.18 -4.73
C GLY A 63 0.97 -13.80 -4.41
N ALA A 64 0.50 -13.61 -3.16
CA ALA A 64 -0.15 -12.37 -2.71
C ALA A 64 0.78 -11.16 -2.63
N ALA A 65 2.09 -11.33 -2.87
CA ALA A 65 3.06 -10.26 -2.90
C ALA A 65 3.10 -9.48 -4.22
N MET A 66 2.41 -9.98 -5.26
CA MET A 66 2.20 -9.34 -6.56
C MET A 66 0.70 -9.36 -6.90
N LEU A 67 0.21 -8.32 -7.57
CA LEU A 67 -1.17 -8.30 -8.07
C LEU A 67 -1.38 -9.39 -9.14
N PRO A 68 -2.63 -9.86 -9.34
CA PRO A 68 -2.99 -10.69 -10.48
C PRO A 68 -2.61 -10.02 -11.80
N PHE A 69 -2.32 -10.83 -12.84
CA PHE A 69 -1.93 -10.29 -14.16
C PHE A 69 -2.94 -9.33 -14.78
N THR A 70 -4.23 -9.50 -14.46
CA THR A 70 -5.32 -8.64 -14.92
C THR A 70 -5.31 -7.24 -14.30
N GLU A 71 -4.60 -7.06 -13.19
CA GLU A 71 -4.57 -5.82 -12.39
C GLU A 71 -3.16 -5.21 -12.33
N LEU A 72 -2.17 -5.81 -13.00
CA LEU A 72 -0.82 -5.24 -13.05
C LEU A 72 -0.80 -3.98 -13.91
N GLU A 73 -0.66 -2.83 -13.26
CA GLU A 73 -0.49 -1.53 -13.92
C GLU A 73 0.77 -1.48 -14.80
N TYR A 74 1.83 -2.21 -14.43
CA TYR A 74 3.08 -2.28 -15.18
C TYR A 74 3.05 -3.40 -16.22
N GLY A 75 2.64 -3.05 -17.45
CA GLY A 75 2.49 -3.97 -18.59
C GLY A 75 3.76 -4.69 -19.06
N GLY A 76 4.94 -4.29 -18.61
CA GLY A 76 6.21 -4.87 -19.08
C GLY A 76 6.38 -6.37 -18.82
N ILE A 77 5.74 -6.93 -17.78
CA ILE A 77 5.72 -8.37 -17.53
C ILE A 77 4.68 -9.09 -18.39
N VAL A 78 3.50 -8.48 -18.58
CA VAL A 78 2.42 -9.00 -19.43
C VAL A 78 2.90 -9.14 -20.87
N ASP A 79 3.57 -8.12 -21.40
CA ASP A 79 4.13 -8.14 -22.76
C ASP A 79 5.19 -9.24 -22.95
N LYS A 80 6.03 -9.46 -21.93
CA LYS A 80 7.05 -10.52 -21.96
C LYS A 80 6.40 -11.90 -21.93
N LEU A 81 5.38 -12.10 -21.08
CA LEU A 81 4.65 -13.35 -21.01
C LEU A 81 3.96 -13.66 -22.33
N ASN A 82 3.26 -12.69 -22.94
CA ASN A 82 2.63 -12.84 -24.26
C ASN A 82 3.64 -13.23 -25.36
N LYS A 83 4.86 -12.67 -25.32
CA LYS A 83 5.93 -13.04 -26.27
C LYS A 83 6.45 -14.46 -26.07
N ILE A 84 6.53 -14.92 -24.82
CA ILE A 84 7.03 -16.25 -24.48
C ILE A 84 5.95 -17.32 -24.70
N ASP A 85 4.67 -16.97 -24.55
CA ASP A 85 3.54 -17.89 -24.66
C ASP A 85 3.53 -18.63 -26.01
N ASN A 86 3.80 -17.88 -27.09
CA ASN A 86 3.94 -18.41 -28.46
C ASN A 86 5.05 -19.46 -28.65
N LYS A 87 5.92 -19.68 -27.66
CA LYS A 87 6.99 -20.68 -27.69
C LYS A 87 6.59 -22.01 -27.06
N PHE A 88 5.52 -22.06 -26.27
CA PHE A 88 5.05 -23.31 -25.69
C PHE A 88 4.39 -24.19 -26.75
N LYS A 89 4.54 -25.51 -26.59
CA LYS A 89 3.89 -26.52 -27.44
C LYS A 89 3.20 -27.52 -26.53
N VAL A 90 1.92 -27.78 -26.78
CA VAL A 90 1.18 -28.84 -26.11
C VAL A 90 1.63 -30.18 -26.71
N ARG A 91 1.91 -31.16 -25.85
CA ARG A 91 2.20 -32.55 -26.22
C ARG A 91 0.97 -33.41 -26.08
#